data_AF-A0A6C0CAZ3-F1
#
_entry.id   AF-A0A6C0CAZ3-F1
#
_cell.length_a   1.000
_cell.length_b   1.000
_cell.length_c   1.000
_cell.angle_alpha   90.00
_cell.angle_beta   90.00
_cell.angle_gamma   90.00
#
_symmetry.space_group_name_H-M   'P 1'
#
loop_
_entity.id
_entity.type
_entity.pdbx_description
1 polymer ?
#
loop_
_entity_poly.entity_id
_entity_poly.type
_entity_poly.pdbx_seq_one_letter_code
_entity_poly.pdbx_strand_id
1 'polypeptide(L)'
;MSRLQKHNIYDPIEFIDKIELITITMIGTFATWRLLNVIYDNIYEPIIDNIISEKKTDEYYTKIGRYYIQIGIVMKEFIKWVVMLIFLMLIFNIMKHLND
;
A
#
# COMPACT_ATOMS: atom_id res chain seq x y z
N MET A 1 -49.76 -23.10 -20.99
CA MET A 1 -48.27 -23.13 -21.04
C MET A 1 -47.74 -22.53 -19.75
N SER A 2 -47.53 -23.38 -18.75
CA SER A 2 -47.05 -23.01 -17.42
C SER A 2 -45.54 -22.84 -17.48
N ARG A 3 -45.07 -21.61 -17.20
CA ARG A 3 -43.66 -21.31 -16.99
C ARG A 3 -43.18 -22.10 -15.77
N LEU A 4 -42.52 -23.23 -16.01
CA LEU A 4 -41.79 -23.94 -14.98
C LEU A 4 -40.75 -22.97 -14.41
N GLN A 5 -41.04 -22.47 -13.21
CA GLN A 5 -40.08 -21.73 -12.39
C GLN A 5 -38.84 -22.61 -12.27
N LYS A 6 -37.76 -22.18 -12.92
CA LYS A 6 -36.43 -22.74 -12.74
C LYS A 6 -36.08 -22.47 -11.28
N HIS A 7 -36.30 -23.48 -10.44
CA HIS A 7 -35.88 -23.47 -9.05
C HIS A 7 -34.36 -23.33 -9.09
N ASN A 8 -33.83 -22.15 -8.77
CA ASN A 8 -32.43 -21.99 -8.44
C ASN A 8 -32.23 -22.76 -7.14
N ILE A 9 -31.96 -24.06 -7.27
CA ILE A 9 -31.50 -24.89 -6.17
C ILE A 9 -30.18 -24.26 -5.74
N TYR A 10 -30.19 -23.65 -4.55
CA TYR A 10 -29.02 -23.02 -3.95
C TYR A 10 -28.04 -24.16 -3.64
N ASP A 11 -26.95 -24.27 -4.38
CA ASP A 11 -25.96 -25.32 -4.16
C ASP A 11 -25.06 -24.89 -2.98
N PRO A 12 -25.19 -25.51 -1.79
CA PRO A 12 -24.54 -25.04 -0.57
C PRO A 12 -23.02 -25.10 -0.67
N ILE A 13 -22.50 -26.02 -1.49
CA ILE A 13 -21.07 -26.24 -1.70
C ILE A 13 -20.47 -25.06 -2.49
N GLU A 14 -21.13 -24.63 -3.57
CA GLU A 14 -20.67 -23.51 -4.40
C GLU A 14 -20.71 -22.17 -3.63
N PHE A 15 -21.59 -22.04 -2.64
CA PHE A 15 -21.64 -20.89 -1.74
C PHE A 15 -20.49 -20.90 -0.71
N ILE A 16 -20.17 -22.07 -0.14
CA ILE A 16 -19.04 -22.24 0.79
C ILE A 16 -17.71 -21.95 0.07
N ASP A 17 -17.52 -22.47 -1.15
CA ASP A 17 -16.31 -22.23 -1.94
C ASP A 17 -16.09 -20.73 -2.23
N LYS A 18 -17.18 -19.99 -2.52
CA LYS A 18 -17.12 -18.53 -2.71
C LYS A 18 -16.76 -17.78 -1.43
N ILE A 19 -17.24 -18.23 -0.27
CA ILE A 19 -16.87 -17.66 1.03
C ILE A 19 -15.40 -17.93 1.35
N GLU A 20 -14.91 -19.14 1.07
CA GLU A 20 -13.51 -19.50 1.28
C GLU A 20 -12.58 -18.62 0.44
N LEU A 21 -12.89 -18.43 -0.85
CA LEU A 21 -12.13 -17.54 -1.74
C LEU A 21 -12.10 -16.09 -1.21
N ILE A 22 -13.25 -15.56 -0.79
CA ILE A 22 -13.34 -14.20 -0.22
C ILE A 22 -12.50 -14.10 1.05
N THR A 23 -12.57 -15.11 1.92
CA THR A 23 -11.85 -15.15 3.19
C THR A 23 -10.34 -15.22 2.97
N ILE A 24 -9.88 -16.08 2.06
CA ILE A 24 -8.46 -16.18 1.68
C ILE A 24 -7.99 -14.85 1.09
N THR A 25 -8.79 -14.22 0.23
CA THR A 25 -8.44 -12.93 -0.38
C THR A 25 -8.36 -11.81 0.66
N MET A 26 -9.29 -11.79 1.62
CA MET A 26 -9.27 -10.83 2.73
C MET A 26 -8.06 -11.03 3.63
N ILE A 27 -7.77 -12.27 4.03
CA ILE A 27 -6.60 -12.59 4.86
C ILE A 27 -5.33 -12.26 4.11
N GLY A 28 -5.22 -12.65 2.83
CA GLY A 28 -4.08 -12.34 1.97
C GLY A 28 -3.85 -10.83 1.88
N THR A 29 -4.90 -10.07 1.58
CA THR A 29 -4.81 -8.60 1.48
C THR A 29 -4.40 -7.96 2.81
N PHE A 30 -4.99 -8.38 3.93
CA PHE A 30 -4.65 -7.85 5.24
C PHE A 30 -3.21 -8.21 5.65
N ALA A 31 -2.78 -9.45 5.39
CA ALA A 31 -1.43 -9.91 5.67
C ALA A 31 -0.39 -9.17 4.81
N THR A 32 -0.64 -9.05 3.50
CA THR A 32 0.22 -8.31 2.58
C THR A 32 0.29 -6.82 2.95
N TRP A 33 -0.85 -6.20 3.25
CA TRP A 33 -0.90 -4.81 3.70
C TRP A 33 -0.08 -4.61 4.98
N ARG A 34 -0.29 -5.47 5.99
CA ARG A 34 0.42 -5.38 7.26
C ARG A 34 1.92 -5.58 7.07
N LEU A 35 2.32 -6.53 6.23
CA LEU A 35 3.73 -6.79 5.93
C LEU A 35 4.37 -5.58 5.23
N LEU A 36 3.68 -4.97 4.25
CA LEU A 36 4.15 -3.75 3.58
C LEU A 36 4.32 -2.60 4.57
N ASN A 37 3.37 -2.38 5.47
CA ASN A 37 3.48 -1.36 6.51
C ASN A 37 4.64 -1.64 7.47
N VAL A 38 4.84 -2.89 7.89
CA VAL A 38 5.98 -3.26 8.76
C VAL A 38 7.32 -3.00 8.07
N ILE A 39 7.44 -3.34 6.78
CA ILE A 39 8.64 -3.02 6.00
C ILE A 39 8.82 -1.51 5.91
N TYR A 40 7.73 -0.77 5.66
CA TYR A 40 7.77 0.69 5.59
C TYR A 40 8.29 1.32 6.89
N ASP A 41 7.66 1.00 8.02
CA ASP A 41 7.99 1.59 9.32
C ASP A 41 9.40 1.21 9.80
N ASN A 42 9.86 -0.03 9.56
CA ASN A 42 11.11 -0.53 10.12
C ASN A 42 12.33 -0.40 9.20
N ILE A 43 12.12 -0.31 7.89
CA ILE A 43 13.21 -0.27 6.91
C ILE A 43 13.20 1.06 6.18
N TYR A 44 12.08 1.44 5.57
CA TYR A 44 12.05 2.64 4.73
C TYR A 44 12.12 3.94 5.52
N GLU A 45 11.27 4.09 6.54
CA GLU A 45 11.22 5.29 7.36
C GLU A 45 12.59 5.66 7.96
N PRO A 46 13.33 4.77 8.65
CA PRO A 46 14.64 5.10 9.19
C PRO A 46 15.69 5.39 8.10
N ILE A 47 15.60 4.79 6.91
CA ILE A 47 16.49 5.15 5.80
C ILE A 47 16.23 6.59 5.36
N ILE A 48 14.96 6.98 5.24
CA ILE A 48 14.58 8.31 4.76
C ILE A 48 14.88 9.37 5.82
N ASP A 49 14.64 9.08 7.10
CA ASP A 49 14.96 9.99 8.20
C ASP A 49 16.48 10.18 8.36
N ASN A 50 17.29 9.17 8.04
CA ASN A 50 18.75 9.32 7.97
C ASN A 50 19.21 10.19 6.79
N ILE A 51 18.50 10.14 5.65
CA ILE A 51 18.79 10.97 4.47
C ILE A 51 18.33 12.41 4.70
N ILE A 52 17.17 12.60 5.35
CA ILE A 52 16.50 13.88 5.55
C ILE A 52 16.52 14.22 7.04
N SER A 53 17.45 15.09 7.44
CA SER A 53 17.50 15.58 8.83
C SER A 53 16.22 16.35 9.19
N GLU A 54 15.38 15.74 10.04
CA GLU A 54 14.07 16.30 10.45
C GLU A 54 14.18 17.74 10.95
N LYS A 55 15.19 18.03 11.77
CA LYS A 55 15.39 19.36 12.38
C LYS A 55 15.53 20.49 11.36
N LYS A 56 16.18 20.26 10.23
CA LYS A 56 16.34 21.32 9.21
C LYS A 56 15.12 21.45 8.34
N THR A 57 14.44 20.33 8.10
CA THR A 57 13.36 20.26 7.12
C THR A 57 12.07 20.87 7.68
N ASP A 58 11.78 20.62 8.96
CA ASP A 58 10.56 21.10 9.63
C ASP A 58 10.54 22.61 9.87
N GLU A 59 11.67 23.29 9.74
CA GLU A 59 11.80 24.75 9.86
C GLU A 59 11.42 25.49 8.57
N TYR A 60 11.23 24.77 7.44
CA TYR A 60 10.85 25.40 6.17
C TYR A 60 9.36 25.68 6.09
N TYR A 61 9.00 26.93 6.38
CA TYR A 61 7.66 27.48 6.18
C TYR A 61 7.64 28.45 5.00
N THR A 62 6.62 28.34 4.16
CA THR A 62 6.29 29.36 3.16
C THR A 62 4.99 30.04 3.52
N LYS A 63 4.95 31.36 3.37
CA LYS A 63 3.74 32.13 3.56
C LYS A 63 2.99 32.24 2.23
N ILE A 64 1.76 31.73 2.20
CA ILE A 64 0.83 31.93 1.08
C ILE A 64 -0.34 32.76 1.58
N GLY A 65 -0.36 34.04 1.21
CA GLY A 65 -1.37 34.99 1.69
C GLY A 65 -1.30 35.19 3.20
N ARG A 66 -2.35 34.78 3.93
CA ARG A 66 -2.44 34.84 5.40
C ARG A 66 -2.00 33.55 6.11
N TYR A 67 -1.72 32.49 5.36
CA TYR A 67 -1.42 31.17 5.92
C TYR A 67 0.07 30.86 5.83
N TYR A 68 0.58 30.17 6.84
CA TYR A 68 1.92 29.61 6.86
C TYR A 68 1.80 28.10 6.59
N ILE A 69 2.42 27.65 5.51
CA ILE A 69 2.43 26.24 5.11
C ILE A 69 3.83 25.70 5.36
N GLN A 70 3.90 24.61 6.10
CA GLN A 70 5.15 23.90 6.36
C GLN A 70 5.52 23.05 5.14
N ILE A 71 6.22 23.67 4.19
CA ILE A 71 6.66 23.00 2.95
C ILE A 71 7.64 21.86 3.25
N GLY A 72 8.38 21.96 4.35
CA GLY A 72 9.27 20.92 4.83
C GLY A 72 8.63 19.54 4.91
N ILE A 73 7.46 19.45 5.54
CA ILE A 73 6.70 18.21 5.69
C ILE A 73 6.26 17.68 4.33
N VAL A 74 5.76 18.55 3.46
CA VAL A 74 5.30 18.16 2.12
C VAL A 74 6.45 17.61 1.28
N MET A 75 7.62 18.25 1.34
CA MET A 75 8.82 17.79 0.64
C MET A 75 9.37 16.48 1.23
N LYS A 76 9.34 16.32 2.55
CA LYS A 76 9.71 15.06 3.22
C LYS A 76 8.84 13.92 2.72
N GLU A 77 7.52 14.13 2.72
CA GLU A 77 6.54 13.16 2.23
C GLU A 77 6.80 12.83 0.75
N PHE A 78 6.97 13.84 -0.12
CA PHE A 78 7.27 13.62 -1.52
C PHE A 78 8.53 12.76 -1.75
N ILE A 79 9.60 13.02 -1.00
CA ILE A 79 10.83 12.20 -1.10
C ILE A 79 10.57 10.77 -0.60
N LYS A 80 9.77 10.59 0.47
CA LYS A 80 9.36 9.25 0.94
C LYS A 80 8.70 8.45 -0.19
N TRP A 81 7.77 9.06 -0.93
CA TRP A 81 7.10 8.43 -2.08
C TRP A 81 8.07 8.07 -3.22
N VAL A 82 9.01 8.96 -3.56
CA VAL A 82 10.00 8.70 -4.62
C VAL A 82 10.93 7.55 -4.25
N VAL A 83 11.43 7.51 -3.02
CA VAL A 83 12.32 6.43 -2.53
C VAL A 83 11.60 5.09 -2.52
N MET A 84 10.33 5.07 -2.10
CA MET A 84 9.50 3.85 -2.14
C MET A 84 9.38 3.30 -3.57
N LEU A 85 9.14 4.16 -4.57
CA LEU A 85 9.04 3.76 -5.97
C LEU A 85 10.36 3.18 -6.50
N ILE A 86 11.49 3.80 -6.19
CA ILE A 86 12.82 3.31 -6.59
C ILE A 86 13.06 1.91 -6.04
N PHE A 87 12.71 1.70 -4.77
CA PHE A 87 12.92 0.41 -4.12
C PHE A 87 12.00 -0.68 -4.65
N LEU A 88 10.73 -0.36 -4.94
CA LEU A 88 9.82 -1.28 -5.63
C LEU A 88 10.34 -1.65 -7.03
N MET A 89 10.89 -0.70 -7.77
CA MET A 89 11.53 -0.97 -9.06
C MET A 89 12.76 -1.87 -8.91
N LEU A 90 13.59 -1.67 -7.87
CA LEU A 90 14.74 -2.52 -7.59
C LEU A 90 14.33 -3.96 -7.25
N ILE A 91 13.34 -4.13 -6.36
CA ILE A 91 12.80 -5.46 -6.02
C ILE A 91 12.26 -6.14 -7.28
N PHE A 92 11.46 -5.43 -8.09
CA PHE A 92 10.92 -5.97 -9.33
C PHE A 92 12.04 -6.41 -10.30
N ASN A 93 13.08 -5.59 -10.45
CA ASN A 93 14.20 -5.89 -11.34
C ASN A 93 15.02 -7.10 -10.85
N ILE A 94 15.26 -7.22 -9.55
CA ILE A 94 15.93 -8.38 -8.93
C ILE A 94 15.09 -9.64 -9.11
N MET A 95 13.78 -9.59 -8.84
CA MET A 95 12.88 -10.72 -9.02
C MET A 95 12.83 -11.16 -10.49
N LYS A 96 12.82 -10.22 -11.43
CA LYS A 96 12.86 -10.52 -12.86
C LYS A 96 14.15 -11.25 -13.23
N HIS A 97 15.30 -10.76 -12.76
CA HIS A 97 16.59 -11.38 -13.07
C HIS A 97 16.75 -12.77 -12.42
N LEU A 98 16.14 -13.04 -11.26
CA LEU A 98 16.15 -14.36 -10.61
C LEU A 98 15.23 -15.39 -11.30
N ASN A 99 14.32 -14.94 -12.16
CA ASN A 99 13.34 -15.78 -12.85
C ASN A 99 13.72 -16.04 -14.33
N ASP A 100 14.83 -15.43 -14.79
CA ASP A 100 15.52 -15.69 -16.07
C ASP A 100 16.74 -16.61 -15.82
#